data_AF-A0A2N0KHA9-F1
#
_entry.id   AF-A0A2N0KHA9-F1
#
_cell.length_a   1.000
_cell.length_b   1.000
_cell.length_c   1.000
_cell.angle_alpha   90.00
_cell.angle_beta   90.00
_cell.angle_gamma   90.00
#
_symmetry.space_group_name_H-M   'P 1'
#
loop_
_entity.id
_entity.type
_entity.pdbx_description
1 polymer ?
#
loop_
_entity_poly.entity_id
_entity_poly.type
_entity_poly.pdbx_seq_one_letter_code
_entity_poly.pdbx_strand_id
1 'polypeptide(L)'
;MKAFILANISDVISTIFGLNLGGIEANPIINFLMEATSVPEALLVKLAVAAGVGLLISRWKPRVLSALTLVFSLIAISNSLVGLGYL
;
A
#
# COMPACT_ATOMS: atom_id res chain seq x y z
N MET A 1 11.92 -1.76 9.27
CA MET A 1 10.57 -2.05 9.79
C MET A 1 9.69 -0.82 9.93
N LYS A 2 10.05 0.19 10.75
CA LYS A 2 9.25 1.43 10.90
C LYS A 2 8.97 2.12 9.56
N ALA A 3 10.00 2.34 8.75
CA ALA A 3 9.86 2.94 7.41
C ALA A 3 8.98 2.11 6.46
N PHE A 4 9.07 0.78 6.53
CA PHE A 4 8.26 -0.13 5.72
C PHE A 4 6.77 -0.01 6.08
N ILE A 5 6.45 0.02 7.38
CA ILE A 5 5.07 0.21 7.84
C ILE A 5 4.56 1.59 7.43
N LEU A 6 5.36 2.65 7.61
CA LEU A 6 4.98 4.00 7.19
C LEU A 6 4.72 4.08 5.69
N ALA A 7 5.55 3.44 4.86
CA ALA A 7 5.33 3.38 3.41
C ALA A 7 4.01 2.68 3.05
N ASN A 8 3.65 1.59 3.73
CA ASN A 8 2.39 0.89 3.49
C ASN A 8 1.17 1.66 4.02
N ILE A 9 1.30 2.42 5.13
CA ILE A 9 0.25 3.34 5.59
C ILE A 9 0.05 4.46 4.56
N SER A 10 1.14 5.04 4.07
CA SER A 10 1.07 6.08 3.03
C SER A 10 0.44 5.55 1.74
N ASP A 11 0.76 4.32 1.35
CA ASP A 11 0.14 3.64 0.20
C ASP A 11 -1.37 3.52 0.40
N VAL A 12 -1.83 3.01 1.56
CA VAL A 12 -3.27 2.92 1.87
C VAL A 12 -3.96 4.28 1.82
N ILE A 13 -3.39 5.32 2.41
CA ILE A 13 -3.96 6.68 2.35
C ILE A 13 -4.05 7.16 0.90
N SER A 14 -2.99 6.95 0.11
CA SER A 14 -2.97 7.35 -1.30
C SER A 14 -3.99 6.56 -2.15
N THR A 15 -4.18 5.28 -1.86
CA THR A 15 -5.20 4.43 -2.47
C THR A 15 -6.60 4.96 -2.15
N ILE A 16 -6.91 5.26 -0.88
CA ILE A 16 -8.22 5.82 -0.49
C ILE A 16 -8.49 7.11 -1.26
N PHE A 17 -7.48 7.98 -1.35
CA PHE A 17 -7.61 9.23 -2.08
C PHE A 17 -7.84 8.99 -3.58
N GLY A 18 -7.06 8.11 -4.21
CA GLY A 18 -7.21 7.75 -5.62
C GLY A 18 -8.58 7.13 -5.94
N LEU A 19 -9.09 6.26 -5.09
CA LEU A 19 -10.42 5.65 -5.23
C LEU A 19 -11.55 6.69 -5.14
N ASN A 20 -11.43 7.66 -4.24
CA ASN A 20 -12.40 8.76 -4.13
C ASN A 20 -12.42 9.67 -5.38
N LEU A 21 -11.35 9.68 -6.16
CA LEU A 21 -11.27 10.38 -7.45
C LEU A 21 -11.75 9.53 -8.64
N GLY A 22 -12.29 8.34 -8.39
CA GLY A 22 -12.74 7.42 -9.45
C GLY A 22 -11.63 6.52 -10.01
N GLY A 23 -10.45 6.50 -9.37
CA GLY A 23 -9.39 5.55 -9.67
C GLY A 23 -9.78 4.11 -9.29
N ILE A 24 -8.98 3.15 -9.76
CA ILE A 24 -9.15 1.72 -9.47
C ILE A 24 -7.92 1.20 -8.72
N GLU A 25 -8.12 0.26 -7.80
CA GLU A 25 -6.99 -0.42 -7.16
C GLU A 25 -6.36 -1.39 -8.17
N ALA A 26 -5.11 -1.11 -8.57
CA ALA A 26 -4.40 -1.93 -9.55
C ALA A 26 -4.06 -3.34 -9.05
N ASN A 27 -4.05 -3.56 -7.72
CA ASN A 27 -3.84 -4.89 -7.15
C ASN A 27 -5.13 -5.72 -7.28
N PRO A 28 -5.17 -6.76 -8.14
CA PRO A 28 -6.40 -7.49 -8.42
C PRO A 28 -6.93 -8.24 -7.19
N ILE A 29 -6.06 -8.67 -6.26
CA ILE A 29 -6.46 -9.37 -5.04
C ILE A 29 -7.16 -8.40 -4.08
N ILE A 30 -6.60 -7.20 -3.90
CA ILE A 30 -7.22 -6.18 -3.05
C ILE A 30 -8.50 -5.67 -3.69
N ASN A 31 -8.50 -5.42 -5.00
CA ASN A 31 -9.71 -5.00 -5.71
C ASN A 31 -10.85 -6.03 -5.56
N PHE A 32 -10.55 -7.33 -5.72
CA PHE A 32 -11.53 -8.39 -5.48
C PHE A 32 -12.03 -8.41 -4.03
N LEU A 33 -11.16 -8.20 -3.04
CA LEU A 33 -11.57 -8.09 -1.63
C LEU A 33 -12.46 -6.88 -1.39
N MET A 34 -12.21 -5.75 -2.05
CA MET A 34 -13.04 -4.54 -1.95
C MET A 34 -14.43 -4.78 -2.52
N GLU A 35 -14.53 -5.51 -3.63
CA GLU A 35 -15.80 -5.94 -4.23
C GLU A 35 -16.56 -6.93 -3.34
N ALA A 36 -15.86 -7.84 -2.66
CA ALA A 36 -16.47 -8.87 -1.81
C ALA A 36 -16.83 -8.38 -0.39
N THR A 37 -16.22 -7.30 0.08
CA THR A 37 -16.42 -6.75 1.43
C THR A 37 -16.72 -5.26 1.33
N SER A 38 -15.77 -4.42 1.72
CA SER A 38 -15.83 -2.98 1.61
C SER A 38 -14.40 -2.41 1.58
N VAL A 39 -14.30 -1.18 1.08
CA VAL A 39 -13.02 -0.50 0.83
C VAL A 39 -12.13 -0.45 2.10
N PRO A 40 -12.62 -0.02 3.27
CA PRO A 40 -11.77 0.06 4.47
C PRO A 40 -11.26 -1.31 4.93
N GLU A 41 -12.10 -2.34 4.92
CA GLU A 41 -11.79 -3.69 5.37
C GLU A 41 -10.71 -4.33 4.49
N ALA A 42 -10.83 -4.21 3.17
CA ALA A 42 -9.81 -4.71 2.26
C ALA A 42 -8.45 -4.02 2.44
N LEU A 43 -8.44 -2.71 2.73
CA LEU A 43 -7.21 -1.96 2.98
C LEU A 43 -6.59 -2.27 4.34
N LEU A 44 -7.40 -2.58 5.36
CA LEU A 44 -6.91 -3.09 6.64
C LEU A 44 -6.24 -4.46 6.46
N VAL A 45 -6.80 -5.34 5.63
CA VAL A 45 -6.17 -6.62 5.27
C VAL A 45 -4.83 -6.38 4.57
N LYS A 46 -4.77 -5.43 3.61
CA LYS A 46 -3.51 -5.03 2.94
C LYS A 46 -2.43 -4.63 3.96
N LEU A 47 -2.78 -3.79 4.94
CA LEU A 47 -1.87 -3.38 6.02
C LEU A 47 -1.43 -4.53 6.92
N ALA A 48 -2.36 -5.40 7.32
CA ALA A 48 -2.06 -6.54 8.18
C ALA A 48 -1.09 -7.51 7.49
N VAL A 49 -1.33 -7.82 6.20
CA VAL A 49 -0.45 -8.66 5.38
C VAL A 49 0.92 -8.01 5.23
N ALA A 50 0.97 -6.71 4.91
CA ALA A 50 2.22 -5.98 4.82
C ALA A 50 3.01 -6.04 6.14
N ALA A 51 2.37 -5.76 7.28
CA ALA A 51 3.02 -5.82 8.59
C ALA A 51 3.56 -7.23 8.89
N GLY A 52 2.78 -8.28 8.60
CA GLY A 52 3.20 -9.68 8.77
C GLY A 52 4.40 -10.06 7.90
N VAL A 53 4.34 -9.74 6.61
CA VAL A 53 5.44 -9.96 5.65
C VAL A 53 6.67 -9.14 6.05
N GLY A 54 6.48 -7.90 6.47
CA GLY A 54 7.54 -7.01 6.95
C GLY A 54 8.25 -7.57 8.18
N LEU A 55 7.51 -8.13 9.15
CA LEU A 55 8.06 -8.79 10.33
C LEU A 55 8.89 -10.02 9.94
N LEU A 56 8.36 -10.84 9.04
CA LEU A 56 9.04 -12.04 8.57
C LEU A 56 10.33 -11.65 7.82
N ILE A 57 10.25 -10.81 6.79
CA ILE A 57 11.43 -10.42 6.00
C ILE A 57 12.45 -9.67 6.86
N SER A 58 12.03 -8.84 7.82
CA SER A 58 12.95 -8.16 8.73
C SER A 58 13.82 -9.12 9.54
N ARG A 59 13.34 -10.34 9.82
CA ARG A 59 14.09 -11.35 10.57
C ARG A 59 15.07 -12.15 9.72
N TRP A 60 14.72 -12.40 8.45
CA TRP A 60 15.49 -13.31 7.60
C TRP A 60 16.37 -12.58 6.58
N LYS A 61 15.89 -11.46 6.00
CA LYS A 61 16.56 -10.72 4.92
C LYS A 61 16.30 -9.20 4.99
N PRO A 62 16.92 -8.47 5.93
CA PRO A 62 16.64 -7.05 6.14
C PRO A 62 16.97 -6.14 4.93
N ARG A 63 17.91 -6.53 4.05
CA ARG A 63 18.20 -5.79 2.82
C ARG A 63 17.03 -5.80 1.83
N VAL A 64 16.30 -6.92 1.74
CA VAL A 64 15.11 -7.05 0.89
C VAL A 64 13.99 -6.14 1.40
N LEU A 65 13.85 -6.00 2.73
CA LEU A 65 12.90 -5.08 3.32
C LEU A 65 13.14 -3.62 2.90
N SER A 66 14.40 -3.21 2.78
CA SER A 66 14.75 -1.85 2.33
C SER A 66 14.35 -1.62 0.87
N ALA A 67 14.60 -2.58 -0.01
CA ALA A 67 14.21 -2.51 -1.42
C ALA A 67 12.68 -2.42 -1.57
N LEU A 68 11.94 -3.28 -0.84
CA LEU A 68 10.48 -3.23 -0.83
C LEU A 68 9.95 -1.91 -0.28
N THR A 69 10.56 -1.36 0.77
CA THR A 69 10.19 -0.05 1.32
C THR A 69 10.30 1.03 0.26
N LEU A 70 11.40 1.07 -0.49
CA LEU A 70 11.61 2.03 -1.58
C LEU A 70 10.54 1.91 -2.67
N VAL A 71 10.23 0.69 -3.10
CA VAL A 71 9.20 0.45 -4.13
C VAL A 71 7.83 0.96 -3.64
N PHE A 72 7.42 0.62 -2.42
CA PHE A 72 6.15 1.11 -1.88
C PHE A 72 6.11 2.62 -1.69
N SER A 73 7.23 3.23 -1.26
CA SER A 73 7.32 4.69 -1.17
C SER A 73 7.18 5.37 -2.54
N LEU A 74 7.78 4.82 -3.60
CA LEU A 74 7.65 5.37 -4.95
C LEU A 74 6.21 5.28 -5.47
N ILE A 75 5.52 4.15 -5.22
CA ILE A 75 4.12 3.98 -5.59
C ILE A 75 3.24 5.01 -4.86
N ALA A 76 3.41 5.15 -3.55
CA ALA A 76 2.64 6.11 -2.75
C ALA A 76 2.86 7.56 -3.21
N ILE A 77 4.11 7.93 -3.56
CA ILE A 77 4.43 9.25 -4.12
C ILE A 77 3.74 9.44 -5.47
N SER A 78 3.83 8.45 -6.37
CA SER A 78 3.19 8.50 -7.69
C SER A 78 1.68 8.69 -7.57
N ASN A 79 1.02 7.93 -6.70
CA ASN A 79 -0.41 8.04 -6.44
C ASN A 79 -0.78 9.42 -5.89
N SER A 80 0.04 9.96 -4.99
CA SER A 80 -0.20 11.29 -4.41
C SER A 80 -0.05 12.41 -5.44
N LEU A 81 0.90 12.31 -6.36
CA LEU A 81 1.09 13.29 -7.45
C LEU A 81 -0.09 13.30 -8.41
N VAL A 82 -0.61 12.13 -8.79
CA VAL A 82 -1.84 12.01 -9.59
C VAL A 82 -3.03 12.60 -8.83
N GLY A 83 -3.18 12.27 -7.55
CA GLY A 83 -4.25 12.81 -6.72
C GLY A 83 -4.23 14.34 -6.60
N LEU A 84 -3.04 14.94 -6.56
CA LEU A 84 -2.86 16.40 -6.49
C LEU A 84 -2.96 17.10 -7.86
N GLY A 85 -3.14 16.35 -8.96
CA GLY A 85 -3.24 16.90 -10.31
C GLY A 85 -1.91 17.37 -10.91
N TYR A 86 -0.78 16.85 -10.43
CA TYR A 86 0.54 17.12 -11.00
C TYR A 86 0.91 16.17 -12.15
N LEU A 87 0.16 15.09 -12.34
CA LEU A 87 0.24 14.09 -13.40
C LEU A 87 -1.16 13.79 -13.91
#